data_AF-A0AAD6TYM3-F1
#
_entry.id   AF-A0AAD6TYM3-F1
#
_cell.length_a   1.000
_cell.length_b   1.000
_cell.length_c   1.000
_cell.angle_alpha   90.00
_cell.angle_beta   90.00
_cell.angle_gamma   90.00
#
_symmetry.space_group_name_H-M   'P 1'
#
loop_
_entity.id
_entity.type
_entity.pdbx_description
1 polymer ?
#
loop_
_entity_poly.entity_id
_entity_poly.type
_entity_poly.pdbx_seq_one_letter_code
_entity_poly.pdbx_strand_id
1 'polypeptide(L)'
;MVCPARIRSAPGAGASKRRTRKHDGLKPGKVSWIHGTKLKFFASHADAWRSADEDGQQQLANFYSEIANLYILKYGYNMANNEDLAEDIEDPVDPNTRIPGSEDLTREEAETRSAYTKNLRKRIAAWYRRNYRGIEENDKNLFAELLNGVLDLHGPPLPAKSQVTHFYSRKYYEERIKTRYEAAYKIKLER
;
A
#
# COMPACT_ATOMS: atom_id res chain seq x y z
N MET A 1 33.68 35.95 -62.37
CA MET A 1 32.81 34.88 -61.84
C MET A 1 33.16 34.67 -60.38
N VAL A 2 32.23 34.99 -59.49
CA VAL A 2 32.44 35.14 -58.04
C VAL A 2 31.91 33.90 -57.34
N CYS A 3 32.77 33.17 -56.63
CA CYS A 3 32.37 32.11 -55.71
C CYS A 3 32.30 32.70 -54.28
N PRO A 4 31.12 32.75 -53.64
CA PRO A 4 31.02 33.24 -52.27
C PRO A 4 31.45 32.16 -51.25
N ALA A 5 32.20 32.62 -50.24
CA ALA A 5 32.71 31.85 -49.13
C ALA A 5 31.57 31.36 -48.20
N ARG A 6 31.58 30.06 -47.89
CA ARG A 6 30.61 29.41 -47.00
C ARG A 6 31.08 29.53 -45.55
N ILE A 7 30.51 30.48 -44.82
CA ILE A 7 30.70 30.68 -43.38
C ILE A 7 30.10 29.47 -42.63
N ARG A 8 30.93 28.75 -41.85
CA ARG A 8 30.47 27.67 -40.96
C ARG A 8 29.91 28.28 -39.67
N SER A 9 28.61 28.12 -39.44
CA SER A 9 27.96 28.48 -38.17
C SER A 9 28.38 27.51 -37.05
N ALA A 10 28.63 28.06 -35.87
CA ALA A 10 28.95 27.33 -34.65
C ALA A 10 27.74 26.55 -34.11
N PRO A 11 27.94 25.39 -33.46
CA PRO A 11 26.88 24.66 -32.78
C PRO A 11 26.44 25.41 -31.51
N GLY A 12 25.17 25.79 -31.47
CA GLY A 12 24.55 26.46 -30.34
C GLY A 12 24.62 25.64 -29.06
N ALA A 13 25.01 26.30 -27.97
CA ALA A 13 24.97 25.78 -26.62
C ALA A 13 23.54 25.32 -26.28
N GLY A 14 23.34 24.01 -26.19
CA GLY A 14 22.10 23.41 -25.75
C GLY A 14 21.83 23.75 -24.30
N ALA A 15 20.91 24.69 -24.06
CA ALA A 15 20.37 24.96 -22.74
C ALA A 15 19.76 23.67 -22.16
N SER A 16 20.42 23.12 -21.14
CA SER A 16 19.93 21.98 -20.38
C SER A 16 18.63 22.36 -19.68
N LYS A 17 17.50 22.01 -20.30
CA LYS A 17 16.17 22.17 -19.71
C LYS A 17 16.12 21.30 -18.45
N ARG A 18 16.23 21.96 -17.30
CA ARG A 18 16.02 21.39 -15.97
C ARG A 18 14.63 20.76 -15.95
N ARG A 19 14.56 19.43 -16.09
CA ARG A 19 13.31 18.65 -15.99
C ARG A 19 12.75 18.85 -14.59
N THR A 20 11.75 19.71 -14.46
CA THR A 20 10.87 19.73 -13.30
C THR A 20 10.20 18.36 -13.22
N ARG A 21 10.48 17.61 -12.14
CA ARG A 21 9.80 16.34 -11.86
C ARG A 21 8.30 16.64 -11.83
N LYS A 22 7.56 16.16 -12.82
CA LYS A 22 6.11 16.06 -12.70
C LYS A 22 5.88 15.20 -11.47
N HIS A 23 5.15 15.73 -10.50
CA HIS A 23 4.64 14.91 -9.41
C HIS A 23 3.80 13.85 -10.11
N ASP A 24 4.30 12.62 -10.17
CA ASP A 24 3.56 11.52 -10.76
C ASP A 24 2.23 11.49 -10.02
N GLY A 25 1.15 11.70 -10.76
CA GLY A 25 -0.21 11.68 -10.26
C GLY A 25 -0.51 10.27 -9.78
N LEU A 26 -0.04 9.95 -8.58
CA LEU A 26 -0.40 8.76 -7.83
C LEU A 26 -1.92 8.73 -7.86
N LYS A 27 -2.48 7.79 -8.64
CA LYS A 27 -3.91 7.62 -8.76
C LYS A 27 -4.43 7.48 -7.32
N PRO A 28 -5.39 8.32 -6.87
CA PRO A 28 -5.92 8.20 -5.53
C PRO A 28 -6.31 6.74 -5.29
N GLY A 29 -5.92 6.22 -4.13
CA GLY A 29 -6.19 4.82 -3.79
C GLY A 29 -7.67 4.50 -4.01
N LYS A 30 -7.98 3.29 -4.48
CA LYS A 30 -9.38 2.87 -4.69
C LYS A 30 -10.17 3.10 -3.41
N VAL A 31 -11.12 4.03 -3.45
CA VAL A 31 -12.01 4.35 -2.33
C VAL A 31 -12.79 3.09 -1.98
N SER A 32 -12.76 2.72 -0.70
CA SER A 32 -13.55 1.59 -0.20
C SER A 32 -15.04 1.91 -0.36
N TRP A 33 -15.81 0.94 -0.86
CA TRP A 33 -17.27 1.07 -0.93
C TRP A 33 -17.91 1.02 0.47
N ILE A 34 -17.17 0.53 1.47
CA ILE A 34 -17.54 0.56 2.88
C ILE A 34 -16.96 1.82 3.49
N HIS A 35 -17.83 2.75 3.87
CA HIS A 35 -17.55 4.00 4.58
C HIS A 35 -18.70 4.28 5.56
N GLY A 36 -18.51 5.24 6.48
CA GLY A 36 -19.55 5.72 7.40
C GLY A 36 -20.17 4.63 8.28
N THR A 37 -21.49 4.49 8.28
CA THR A 37 -22.23 3.53 9.12
C THR A 37 -21.86 2.09 8.78
N LYS A 38 -21.68 1.79 7.48
CA LYS A 38 -21.24 0.46 7.03
C LYS A 38 -19.91 0.08 7.65
N LEU A 39 -18.98 1.04 7.76
CA LEU A 39 -17.67 0.77 8.35
C LEU A 39 -17.79 0.39 9.83
N LYS A 40 -18.67 1.04 10.59
CA LYS A 40 -18.95 0.66 11.99
C LYS A 40 -19.56 -0.74 12.08
N PHE A 41 -20.54 -1.04 11.23
CA PHE A 41 -21.16 -2.36 11.13
C PHE A 41 -20.14 -3.48 10.83
N PHE A 42 -19.24 -3.26 9.87
CA PHE A 42 -18.20 -4.24 9.56
C PHE A 42 -17.09 -4.30 10.61
N ALA A 43 -16.85 -3.21 11.34
CA ALA A 43 -15.90 -3.20 12.45
C ALA A 43 -16.41 -3.95 13.68
N SER A 44 -17.71 -3.87 14.00
CA SER A 44 -18.32 -4.58 15.13
C SER A 44 -18.27 -6.11 14.96
N HIS A 45 -18.30 -6.60 13.72
CA HIS A 45 -18.23 -8.03 13.40
C HIS A 45 -16.81 -8.55 13.10
N ALA A 46 -15.79 -7.72 13.33
CA ALA A 46 -14.41 -8.09 13.04
C ALA A 46 -13.91 -9.26 13.90
N ASP A 47 -14.31 -9.31 15.18
CA ASP A 47 -13.88 -10.37 16.09
C ASP A 47 -14.53 -11.71 15.74
N ALA A 48 -15.82 -11.72 15.38
CA ALA A 48 -16.50 -12.91 14.87
C ALA A 48 -15.86 -13.43 13.58
N TRP A 49 -15.41 -12.54 12.69
CA TRP A 49 -14.67 -12.93 11.50
C TRP A 49 -13.34 -13.61 11.84
N ARG A 50 -12.59 -13.09 12.82
CA ARG A 50 -11.31 -13.70 13.24
C ARG A 50 -11.52 -15.10 13.80
N SER A 51 -12.50 -15.28 14.68
CA SER A 51 -12.84 -16.61 15.21
C SER A 51 -13.23 -17.58 14.09
N ALA A 52 -14.04 -17.13 13.12
CA ALA A 52 -14.41 -17.96 11.97
C ALA A 52 -13.23 -18.29 11.02
N ASP A 53 -12.23 -17.41 10.92
CA ASP A 53 -11.00 -17.65 10.14
C ASP A 53 -10.10 -18.69 10.83
N GLU A 54 -10.02 -18.65 12.17
CA GLU A 54 -9.31 -19.62 13.00
C GLU A 54 -9.95 -21.01 12.97
N ASP A 55 -11.29 -21.09 13.01
CA ASP A 55 -12.04 -22.35 12.96
C ASP A 55 -12.04 -23.02 11.57
N GLY A 56 -11.74 -22.24 10.53
CA GLY A 56 -11.49 -22.71 9.18
C GLY A 56 -12.56 -22.37 8.14
N GLN A 57 -12.33 -22.86 6.92
CA GLN A 57 -13.01 -22.37 5.71
C GLN A 57 -14.54 -22.52 5.73
N GLN A 58 -15.07 -23.56 6.38
CA GLN A 58 -16.51 -23.79 6.43
C GLN A 58 -17.21 -22.75 7.33
N GLN A 59 -16.64 -22.45 8.51
CA GLN A 59 -17.18 -21.43 9.40
C GLN A 59 -17.05 -20.04 8.78
N LEU A 60 -15.95 -19.79 8.10
CA LEU A 60 -15.76 -18.56 7.34
C LEU A 60 -16.83 -18.37 6.25
N ALA A 61 -17.22 -19.45 5.56
CA ALA A 61 -18.28 -19.42 4.56
C ALA A 61 -19.68 -19.16 5.18
N ASN A 62 -19.93 -19.71 6.36
CA ASN A 62 -21.14 -19.46 7.14
C ASN A 62 -21.21 -18.00 7.59
N PHE A 63 -20.13 -17.48 8.19
CA PHE A 63 -19.99 -16.08 8.61
C PHE A 63 -20.33 -15.11 7.48
N TYR A 64 -19.78 -15.32 6.27
CA TYR A 64 -20.08 -14.43 5.15
C TYR A 64 -21.54 -14.47 4.71
N SER A 65 -22.24 -15.59 4.95
CA SER A 65 -23.65 -15.73 4.61
C SER A 65 -24.52 -15.05 5.68
N GLU A 66 -24.17 -15.20 6.96
CA GLU A 66 -24.83 -14.52 8.08
C GLU A 66 -24.72 -13.00 7.98
N ILE A 67 -23.50 -12.48 7.78
CA ILE A 67 -23.28 -11.04 7.71
C ILE A 67 -23.90 -10.42 6.45
N ALA A 68 -24.03 -11.19 5.36
CA ALA A 68 -24.76 -10.75 4.18
C ALA A 68 -26.27 -10.63 4.48
N ASN A 69 -26.85 -11.57 5.24
CA ASN A 69 -28.24 -11.50 5.67
C ASN A 69 -28.48 -10.31 6.61
N LEU A 70 -27.62 -10.11 7.60
CA LEU A 70 -27.68 -8.97 8.52
C LEU A 70 -27.55 -7.63 7.76
N TYR A 71 -26.65 -7.57 6.78
CA TYR A 71 -26.50 -6.41 5.93
C TYR A 71 -27.78 -6.13 5.12
N ILE A 72 -28.38 -7.15 4.52
CA ILE A 72 -29.65 -7.01 3.79
C ILE A 72 -30.79 -6.58 4.72
N LEU A 73 -30.79 -7.05 5.97
CA LEU A 73 -31.80 -6.68 6.96
C LEU A 73 -31.68 -5.21 7.39
N LYS A 74 -30.45 -4.70 7.57
CA LYS A 74 -30.17 -3.31 7.96
C LYS A 74 -30.30 -2.31 6.80
N TYR A 75 -29.79 -2.67 5.61
CA TYR A 75 -29.66 -1.73 4.47
C TYR A 75 -30.64 -2.01 3.32
N GLY A 76 -31.27 -3.19 3.26
CA GLY A 76 -32.16 -3.61 2.18
C GLY A 76 -31.44 -4.13 0.92
N TYR A 77 -32.21 -4.66 -0.03
CA TYR A 77 -31.71 -5.22 -1.29
C TYR A 77 -31.24 -4.17 -2.32
N ASN A 78 -31.76 -2.94 -2.26
CA ASN A 78 -31.65 -1.96 -3.34
C ASN A 78 -30.73 -0.77 -3.04
N MET A 79 -30.01 -0.77 -1.92
CA MET A 79 -29.15 0.35 -1.59
C MET A 79 -27.94 0.40 -2.53
N ALA A 80 -27.66 1.57 -3.11
CA ALA A 80 -26.49 1.72 -3.95
C ALA A 80 -25.21 1.55 -3.11
N ASN A 81 -24.15 1.06 -3.75
CA ASN A 81 -22.89 0.76 -3.06
C ASN A 81 -22.27 1.98 -2.37
N ASN A 82 -22.51 3.17 -2.93
CA ASN A 82 -21.93 4.43 -2.48
C ASN A 82 -22.88 5.22 -1.56
N GLU A 83 -24.10 4.73 -1.34
CA GLU A 83 -25.06 5.36 -0.45
C GLU A 83 -24.89 4.81 0.96
N ASP A 84 -25.05 5.67 1.95
CA ASP A 84 -24.99 5.32 3.37
C ASP A 84 -26.26 5.80 4.08
N LEU A 85 -26.61 5.16 5.19
CA LEU A 85 -27.73 5.61 6.02
C LEU A 85 -27.37 6.95 6.67
N ALA A 86 -28.33 7.88 6.67
CA ALA A 86 -28.16 9.18 7.33
C ALA A 86 -28.05 9.04 8.86
N GLU A 87 -28.76 8.05 9.42
CA GLU A 87 -28.77 7.74 10.85
C GLU A 87 -28.46 6.26 11.05
N ASP A 88 -27.63 5.97 12.06
CA ASP A 88 -27.20 4.61 12.39
C ASP A 88 -28.32 3.92 13.17
N ILE A 89 -28.96 2.94 12.53
CA ILE A 89 -29.98 2.07 13.14
C ILE A 89 -29.26 0.96 13.92
N GLU A 90 -29.84 0.52 15.04
CA GLU A 90 -29.29 -0.61 15.82
C GLU A 90 -29.07 -1.86 14.94
N ASP A 91 -27.94 -2.54 15.17
CA ASP A 91 -27.58 -3.73 14.41
C ASP A 91 -28.53 -4.88 14.77
N PRO A 92 -29.13 -5.56 13.79
CA PRO A 92 -29.96 -6.72 14.07
C PRO A 92 -29.13 -7.85 14.69
N VAL A 93 -29.66 -8.48 15.73
CA VAL A 93 -28.93 -9.48 16.52
C VAL A 93 -29.00 -10.88 15.91
N ASP A 94 -30.11 -11.22 15.26
CA ASP A 94 -30.35 -12.59 14.78
C ASP A 94 -30.24 -12.70 13.23
N PRO A 95 -29.23 -13.42 12.71
CA PRO A 95 -29.08 -13.67 11.27
C PRO A 95 -30.18 -14.56 10.68
N ASN A 96 -30.94 -15.28 11.49
CA ASN A 96 -32.09 -16.10 11.06
C ASN A 96 -33.40 -15.31 10.98
N THR A 97 -33.38 -14.02 11.30
CA THR A 97 -34.57 -13.17 11.16
C THR A 97 -35.04 -13.21 9.72
N ARG A 98 -36.33 -13.55 9.52
CA ARG A 98 -36.93 -13.65 8.19
C ARG A 98 -36.79 -12.31 7.47
N ILE A 99 -36.13 -12.31 6.31
CA ILE A 99 -35.94 -11.10 5.53
C ILE A 99 -37.32 -10.64 5.05
N PRO A 100 -37.76 -9.42 5.41
CA PRO A 100 -39.10 -8.95 5.05
C PRO A 100 -39.26 -8.93 3.53
N GLY A 101 -40.37 -9.52 3.06
CA GLY A 101 -40.68 -9.63 1.63
C GLY A 101 -40.01 -10.80 0.91
N SER A 102 -39.64 -11.88 1.61
CA SER A 102 -39.11 -13.12 1.02
C SER A 102 -40.17 -14.16 0.63
N GLU A 103 -41.44 -13.95 0.97
CA GLU A 103 -42.47 -15.00 0.95
C GLU A 103 -43.17 -15.16 -0.41
N ASP A 104 -43.30 -14.05 -1.16
CA ASP A 104 -44.09 -14.01 -2.41
C ASP A 104 -43.28 -13.41 -3.57
N LEU A 105 -42.07 -13.94 -3.81
CA LEU A 105 -41.28 -13.48 -4.95
C LEU A 105 -41.67 -14.21 -6.23
N THR A 106 -41.72 -13.44 -7.32
CA THR A 106 -41.65 -14.02 -8.66
C THR A 106 -40.30 -14.71 -8.87
N ARG A 107 -40.25 -15.69 -9.77
CA ARG A 107 -39.01 -16.42 -10.10
C ARG A 107 -37.89 -15.47 -10.54
N GLU A 108 -38.23 -14.46 -11.33
CA GLU A 108 -37.28 -13.47 -11.82
C GLU A 108 -36.69 -12.62 -10.68
N GLU A 109 -37.51 -12.23 -9.71
CA GLU A 109 -37.05 -11.52 -8.51
C GLU A 109 -36.19 -12.41 -7.61
N ALA A 110 -36.52 -13.71 -7.50
CA ALA A 110 -35.71 -14.63 -6.72
C ALA A 110 -34.31 -14.80 -7.34
N GLU A 111 -34.22 -14.90 -8.66
CA GLU A 111 -32.96 -14.97 -9.40
C GLU A 111 -32.13 -13.68 -9.21
N THR A 112 -32.73 -12.50 -9.35
CA THR A 112 -32.02 -11.22 -9.15
C THR A 112 -31.53 -11.05 -7.70
N ARG A 113 -32.37 -11.36 -6.69
CA ARG A 113 -31.96 -11.28 -5.28
C ARG A 113 -30.88 -12.29 -4.93
N SER A 114 -30.92 -13.50 -5.50
CA SER A 114 -29.86 -14.49 -5.30
C SER A 114 -28.52 -14.02 -5.90
N ALA A 115 -28.56 -13.40 -7.08
CA ALA A 115 -27.37 -12.84 -7.74
C ALA A 115 -26.79 -11.67 -6.95
N TYR A 116 -27.66 -10.78 -6.42
CA TYR A 116 -27.28 -9.69 -5.55
C TYR A 116 -26.57 -10.20 -4.29
N THR A 117 -27.20 -11.15 -3.58
CA THR A 117 -26.65 -11.72 -2.34
C THR A 117 -25.30 -12.39 -2.58
N LYS A 118 -25.16 -13.13 -3.68
CA LYS A 118 -23.88 -13.75 -4.08
C LYS A 118 -22.78 -12.71 -4.36
N ASN A 119 -23.13 -11.60 -5.01
CA ASN A 119 -22.17 -10.52 -5.28
C ASN A 119 -21.78 -9.80 -3.99
N LEU A 120 -22.76 -9.49 -3.13
CA LEU A 120 -22.53 -8.91 -1.81
C LEU A 120 -21.57 -9.76 -0.99
N ARG A 121 -21.82 -11.08 -0.90
CA ARG A 121 -20.95 -12.03 -0.18
C ARG A 121 -19.49 -11.97 -0.67
N LYS A 122 -19.29 -11.95 -1.99
CA LYS A 122 -17.94 -11.84 -2.59
C LYS A 122 -17.23 -10.55 -2.19
N ARG A 123 -17.96 -9.43 -2.18
CA ARG A 123 -17.40 -8.12 -1.85
C ARG A 123 -17.06 -7.98 -0.37
N ILE A 124 -17.92 -8.52 0.49
CA ILE A 124 -17.67 -8.62 1.93
C ILE A 124 -16.41 -9.44 2.18
N ALA A 125 -16.31 -10.64 1.59
CA ALA A 125 -15.12 -11.48 1.72
C ALA A 125 -13.84 -10.79 1.23
N ALA A 126 -13.90 -10.10 0.08
CA ALA A 126 -12.78 -9.34 -0.44
C ALA A 126 -12.37 -8.20 0.50
N TRP A 127 -13.33 -7.52 1.12
CA TRP A 127 -13.06 -6.44 2.07
C TRP A 127 -12.42 -6.96 3.35
N TYR A 128 -12.97 -7.99 4.00
CA TYR A 128 -12.38 -8.57 5.21
C TYR A 128 -10.97 -9.09 4.96
N ARG A 129 -10.76 -9.85 3.87
CA ARG A 129 -9.43 -10.33 3.48
C ARG A 129 -8.44 -9.21 3.28
N ARG A 130 -8.85 -8.10 2.65
CA ARG A 130 -7.98 -6.95 2.41
C ARG A 130 -7.63 -6.20 3.70
N ASN A 131 -8.56 -6.11 4.66
CA ASN A 131 -8.36 -5.30 5.86
C ASN A 131 -7.74 -6.08 7.03
N TYR A 132 -8.07 -7.36 7.19
CA TYR A 132 -7.73 -8.12 8.39
C TYR A 132 -6.79 -9.30 8.16
N ARG A 133 -6.75 -9.87 6.94
CA ARG A 133 -5.83 -10.98 6.66
C ARG A 133 -4.36 -10.55 6.67
N GLY A 134 -4.11 -9.24 6.65
CA GLY A 134 -2.77 -8.68 6.58
C GLY A 134 -2.07 -9.06 5.28
N ILE A 135 -1.17 -8.20 4.85
CA ILE A 135 -0.03 -8.67 4.07
C ILE A 135 0.77 -9.42 5.11
N GLU A 136 0.73 -10.76 5.11
CA GLU A 136 1.56 -11.57 6.00
C GLU A 136 2.97 -10.98 6.01
N GLU A 137 3.64 -10.94 7.16
CA GLU A 137 5.04 -10.47 7.23
C GLU A 137 5.95 -11.22 6.25
N ASN A 138 5.53 -12.39 5.76
CA ASN A 138 6.10 -13.11 4.63
C ASN A 138 6.25 -12.28 3.34
N ASP A 139 5.31 -11.39 3.00
CA ASP A 139 5.42 -10.55 1.80
C ASP A 139 6.37 -9.36 2.02
N LYS A 140 6.51 -8.87 3.27
CA LYS A 140 7.56 -7.91 3.63
C LYS A 140 8.93 -8.58 3.52
N ASN A 141 9.03 -9.84 3.92
CA ASN A 141 10.24 -10.64 3.78
C ASN A 141 10.56 -10.95 2.32
N LEU A 142 9.56 -11.28 1.50
CA LEU A 142 9.74 -11.54 0.07
C LEU A 142 10.20 -10.27 -0.67
N PHE A 143 9.61 -9.12 -0.38
CA PHE A 143 10.04 -7.85 -0.96
C PHE A 143 11.45 -7.46 -0.47
N ALA A 144 11.74 -7.67 0.82
CA ALA A 144 13.08 -7.46 1.37
C ALA A 144 14.12 -8.41 0.76
N GLU A 145 13.80 -9.68 0.54
CA GLU A 145 14.64 -10.66 -0.15
C GLU A 145 14.86 -10.29 -1.61
N LEU A 146 13.83 -9.81 -2.31
CA LEU A 146 13.96 -9.35 -3.70
C LEU A 146 14.81 -8.08 -3.77
N LEU A 147 14.67 -7.15 -2.81
CA LEU A 147 15.51 -5.97 -2.70
C LEU A 147 16.96 -6.33 -2.38
N ASN A 148 17.18 -7.27 -1.45
CA ASN A 148 18.49 -7.77 -1.07
C ASN A 148 19.16 -8.51 -2.24
N GLY A 149 18.41 -9.33 -2.98
CA GLY A 149 18.93 -9.99 -4.19
C GLY A 149 19.32 -9.01 -5.30
N VAL A 150 18.60 -7.89 -5.45
CA VAL A 150 18.97 -6.81 -6.37
C VAL A 150 20.20 -6.03 -5.86
N LEU A 151 20.31 -5.81 -4.55
CA LEU A 151 21.49 -5.21 -3.92
C LEU A 151 22.73 -6.12 -4.02
N ASP A 152 22.56 -7.44 -3.96
CA ASP A 152 23.65 -8.40 -4.11
C ASP A 152 24.12 -8.54 -5.57
N LEU A 153 23.21 -8.41 -6.53
CA LEU A 153 23.53 -8.32 -7.97
C LEU A 153 24.31 -7.04 -8.31
N HIS A 154 24.07 -5.97 -7.55
CA HIS A 154 24.81 -4.72 -7.60
C HIS A 154 25.73 -4.63 -6.38
N GLY A 155 26.73 -5.51 -6.31
CA GLY A 155 27.72 -5.54 -5.22
C GLY A 155 28.17 -4.15 -4.76
N PRO A 156 28.62 -4.01 -3.49
CA PRO A 156 28.75 -2.73 -2.80
C PRO A 156 29.33 -1.65 -3.72
N PRO A 157 28.70 -0.46 -3.80
CA PRO A 157 29.07 0.55 -4.79
C PRO A 157 30.58 0.73 -4.75
N LEU A 158 31.25 0.55 -5.90
CA LEU A 158 32.70 0.64 -5.96
C LEU A 158 33.12 1.91 -5.23
N PRO A 159 34.09 1.83 -4.29
CA PRO A 159 34.45 2.98 -3.49
C PRO A 159 34.77 4.14 -4.43
N ALA A 160 34.01 5.23 -4.29
CA ALA A 160 34.17 6.39 -5.14
C ALA A 160 35.63 6.83 -5.08
N LYS A 161 36.26 7.07 -6.24
CA LYS A 161 37.65 7.54 -6.31
C LYS A 161 37.78 8.76 -5.40
N SER A 162 38.66 8.67 -4.39
CA SER A 162 38.89 9.78 -3.48
C SER A 162 39.23 11.03 -4.27
N GLN A 163 38.58 12.15 -3.98
CA GLN A 163 38.97 13.42 -4.59
C GLN A 163 40.45 13.68 -4.32
N VAL A 164 41.15 14.23 -5.32
CA VAL A 164 42.61 14.47 -5.26
C VAL A 164 42.98 15.30 -4.03
N THR A 165 42.14 16.28 -3.67
CA THR A 165 42.27 17.09 -2.47
C THR A 165 42.26 16.25 -1.19
N HIS A 166 41.33 15.30 -1.07
CA HIS A 166 41.24 14.39 0.09
C HIS A 166 42.48 13.50 0.18
N PHE A 167 42.95 12.99 -0.97
CA PHE A 167 44.18 12.19 -1.01
C PHE A 167 45.40 12.95 -0.49
N TYR A 168 45.64 14.17 -0.99
CA TYR A 168 46.77 14.99 -0.53
C TYR A 168 46.62 15.47 0.92
N SER A 169 45.40 15.80 1.36
CA SER A 169 45.17 16.21 2.75
C SER A 169 45.47 15.08 3.74
N ARG A 170 45.04 13.85 3.42
CA ARG A 170 45.31 12.66 4.22
C ARG A 170 46.81 12.36 4.28
N LYS A 171 47.47 12.37 3.13
CA LYS A 171 48.92 12.12 3.04
C LYS A 171 49.72 13.18 3.81
N TYR A 172 49.36 14.45 3.67
CA TYR A 172 50.00 15.56 4.40
C TYR A 172 49.81 15.41 5.92
N TYR A 173 48.60 15.06 6.36
CA TYR A 173 48.32 14.82 7.77
C TYR A 173 49.16 13.66 8.32
N GLU A 174 49.21 12.54 7.61
CA GLU A 174 49.97 11.35 7.99
C GLU A 174 51.48 11.64 8.11
N GLU A 175 52.06 12.40 7.16
CA GLU A 175 53.49 12.69 7.15
C GLU A 175 53.92 13.76 8.17
N ARG A 176 53.13 14.82 8.34
CA ARG A 176 53.59 16.02 9.08
C ARG A 176 52.89 16.27 10.40
N ILE A 177 51.63 15.88 10.52
CA ILE A 177 50.78 16.26 11.66
C ILE A 177 50.66 15.10 12.64
N LYS A 178 50.47 13.87 12.15
CA LYS A 178 50.17 12.68 12.96
C LYS A 178 51.21 12.41 14.04
N THR A 179 52.49 12.40 13.69
CA THR A 179 53.59 12.16 14.65
C THR A 179 53.65 13.18 15.78
N ARG A 180 53.50 14.48 15.45
CA ARG A 180 53.49 15.55 16.45
C ARG A 180 52.26 15.50 17.34
N TYR A 181 51.10 15.23 16.74
CA TYR A 181 49.84 15.13 17.44
C TYR A 181 49.84 13.95 18.42
N GLU A 182 50.27 12.77 17.98
CA GLU A 182 50.35 11.57 18.83
C GLU A 182 51.32 11.74 20.01
N ALA A 183 52.48 12.39 19.78
CA ALA A 183 53.42 12.70 20.86
C ALA A 183 52.80 13.65 21.91
N ALA A 184 52.15 14.73 21.46
CA ALA A 184 51.47 15.66 22.36
C ALA A 184 50.28 15.00 23.09
N TYR A 185 49.56 14.11 22.41
CA TYR A 185 48.43 13.37 22.96
C TYR A 185 48.88 12.39 24.07
N LYS A 186 49.99 11.66 23.86
CA LYS A 186 50.56 10.77 24.89
C LYS A 186 50.98 11.53 26.16
N ILE A 187 51.65 12.68 26.01
CA ILE A 187 52.04 13.54 27.15
C ILE A 187 50.82 14.01 27.95
N LYS A 188 49.70 14.31 27.28
CA LYS A 188 48.45 14.68 27.97
C LYS A 188 47.77 13.49 28.65
N LEU A 189 47.92 12.28 28.13
CA LEU A 189 47.31 11.07 28.70
C LEU A 189 48.04 10.60 29.96
N GLU A 190 49.34 10.86 30.06
CA GLU A 190 50.19 10.49 31.21
C GLU A 190 50.17 11.52 32.35
N ARG A 191 49.49 12.66 32.15
CA ARG A 191 49.23 13.68 33.18
C ARG A 191 47.84 13.55 33.75
#